data_AF-A0AAD6QZK8-F1
#
_entry.id   AF-A0AAD6QZK8-F1
#
_cell.length_a   1.000
_cell.length_b   1.000
_cell.length_c   1.000
_cell.angle_alpha   90.00
_cell.angle_beta   90.00
_cell.angle_gamma   90.00
#
_symmetry.space_group_name_H-M   'P 1'
#
loop_
_entity.id
_entity.type
_entity.pdbx_description
1 polymer ?
#
loop_
_entity_poly.entity_id
_entity_poly.type
_entity_poly.pdbx_seq_one_letter_code
_entity_poly.pdbx_strand_id
1 'polypeptide(L)' 'MIHIEENCCKWLGALDKECVCGLLRPLPVFLSKPAHQYTLYVSKSCNITYACDGRAL' A
#
# COMPACT_ATOMS: atom_id res chain seq x y z
N MET A 1 3.00 -25.84 1.08
CA MET A 1 3.07 -24.77 2.08
C MET A 1 2.62 -23.47 1.42
N ILE A 2 1.32 -23.14 1.46
CA ILE A 2 0.70 -21.97 0.78
C ILE A 2 -0.01 -21.04 1.80
N HIS A 3 -0.16 -21.46 3.05
CA HIS A 3 -0.97 -20.74 4.05
C HIS A 3 -0.40 -19.39 4.54
N ILE A 4 0.84 -19.05 4.22
CA ILE A 4 1.44 -17.76 4.64
C ILE A 4 0.98 -16.63 3.71
N GLU A 5 0.89 -16.87 2.40
CA GLU A 5 0.54 -15.82 1.42
C GLU A 5 -0.92 -15.39 1.53
N GLU A 6 -1.85 -16.34 1.74
CA GLU A 6 -3.27 -16.04 1.98
C GLU A 6 -3.45 -15.23 3.27
N ASN A 7 -2.73 -15.58 4.33
CA ASN A 7 -2.74 -14.83 5.57
C ASN A 7 -2.14 -13.44 5.39
N CYS A 8 -1.06 -13.29 4.63
CA CYS A 8 -0.47 -11.98 4.31
C CYS A 8 -1.48 -11.08 3.58
N CYS A 9 -2.16 -11.62 2.56
CA CYS A 9 -3.21 -10.90 1.84
C CYS A 9 -4.33 -10.42 2.78
N LYS A 10 -4.80 -11.31 3.66
CA LYS A 10 -5.83 -10.98 4.64
C LYS A 10 -5.40 -9.87 5.60
N TRP A 11 -4.17 -9.96 6.13
CA TRP A 11 -3.65 -8.95 7.04
C TRP A 11 -3.42 -7.61 6.36
N LEU A 12 -2.89 -7.60 5.14
CA LEU A 12 -2.72 -6.39 4.36
C LEU A 12 -4.09 -5.72 4.12
N GLY A 13 -5.11 -6.46 3.69
CA GLY A 13 -6.45 -5.90 3.49
C GLY A 13 -7.11 -5.31 4.75
N ALA A 14 -6.63 -5.68 5.94
CA ALA A 14 -7.08 -5.12 7.22
C ALA A 14 -6.25 -3.91 7.69
N LEU A 15 -5.14 -3.59 7.04
CA LEU A 15 -4.34 -2.41 7.37
C LEU A 15 -5.03 -1.12 6.94
N ASP A 16 -4.86 -0.09 7.74
CA ASP A 16 -5.34 1.26 7.43
C ASP A 16 -4.54 1.84 6.26
N LYS A 17 -5.25 2.45 5.29
CA LYS A 17 -4.66 3.16 4.16
C LYS A 17 -3.65 4.23 4.64
N GLU A 18 -3.93 4.95 5.72
CA GLU A 18 -3.07 6.04 6.20
C GLU A 18 -1.72 5.54 6.71
N CYS A 19 -1.69 4.32 7.25
CA CYS A 19 -0.46 3.65 7.67
C CYS A 19 0.38 3.28 6.44
N VAL A 20 -0.23 2.64 5.44
CA VAL A 20 0.45 2.21 4.22
C VAL A 20 0.94 3.41 3.41
N CYS A 21 0.10 4.41 3.20
CA CYS A 21 0.46 5.66 2.51
C CYS A 21 1.53 6.45 3.30
N GLY A 22 1.59 6.27 4.62
CA GLY A 22 2.63 6.83 5.48
C GLY A 22 4.04 6.36 5.14
N LEU A 23 4.21 5.18 4.56
CA LEU A 23 5.51 4.68 4.10
C LEU A 23 6.13 5.56 3.01
N LEU A 24 5.30 6.30 2.27
CA LEU A 24 5.72 7.20 1.20
C LEU A 24 5.95 8.64 1.68
N ARG A 25 5.64 8.98 2.95
CA ARG A 25 5.88 10.31 3.52
C ARG A 25 7.35 10.73 3.63
N PRO A 26 8.31 9.84 3.94
CA PRO A 26 9.72 10.20 4.04
C PRO A 26 10.36 10.57 2.69
N LEU A 27 9.67 10.36 1.58
CA LEU A 27 10.21 10.67 0.26
C LEU A 27 10.45 12.17 0.09
N PRO A 28 11.57 12.56 -0.56
CA PRO A 28 11.80 13.94 -0.97
C PRO A 28 10.63 14.52 -1.76
N VAL A 29 10.43 15.84 -1.70
CA VAL A 29 9.28 16.51 -2.34
C VAL A 29 9.14 16.19 -3.84
N PHE A 30 10.25 16.04 -4.57
CA PHE A 30 10.22 15.71 -5.99
C PHE A 30 9.79 14.26 -6.31
N LEU A 31 9.82 13.37 -5.31
CA LEU A 31 9.28 12.00 -5.39
C LEU A 31 7.94 11.87 -4.69
N SER A 32 7.44 12.95 -4.07
CA SER A 32 6.13 12.96 -3.45
C SER A 32 5.07 12.88 -4.55
N LYS A 33 4.25 11.83 -4.46
CA LYS A 33 3.17 11.62 -5.40
C LYS A 33 1.91 12.32 -4.85
N PRO A 34 1.15 13.06 -5.68
CA PRO A 34 -0.19 13.54 -5.32
C PRO A 34 -1.14 12.35 -5.13
N ALA A 35 -2.45 12.58 -5.09
CA ALA A 35 -3.43 11.49 -4.97
C ALA A 35 -3.13 10.33 -5.94
N HIS A 36 -2.95 9.12 -5.41
CA HIS A 36 -2.49 7.98 -6.19
C HIS A 36 -2.98 6.64 -5.64
N GLN A 37 -2.96 5.64 -6.51
CA GLN A 37 -3.18 4.25 -6.13
C GLN A 37 -1.82 3.58 -5.88
N TYR A 38 -1.70 2.93 -4.73
CA TYR A 38 -0.53 2.13 -4.37
C TYR A 38 -0.96 0.67 -4.28
N THR A 39 -0.50 -0.14 -5.24
CA THR A 39 -0.85 -1.56 -5.34
C THR A 39 0.31 -2.41 -4.84
N LEU A 40 0.03 -3.22 -3.82
CA LEU A 40 0.93 -4.27 -3.32
C LEU A 40 0.60 -5.59 -4.01
N TYR A 41 1.62 -6.20 -4.61
CA TYR A 41 1.53 -7.52 -5.25
C TYR A 41 2.22 -8.54 -4.35
N VAL A 42 1.44 -9.35 -3.64
CA VAL A 42 1.94 -10.33 -2.67
C VAL A 42 2.25 -11.66 -3.36
N SER A 43 1.37 -12.05 -4.29
CA SER A 43 1.49 -13.29 -5.08
C SER A 43 0.78 -13.13 -6.43
N LYS A 44 0.74 -14.19 -7.24
CA LYS A 44 0.01 -14.18 -8.52
C LYS A 44 -1.51 -13.96 -8.36
N SER A 45 -2.06 -14.28 -7.19
CA SER A 45 -3.51 -14.24 -6.93
C SER A 45 -3.93 -13.14 -5.97
N CYS A 46 -3.01 -12.49 -5.26
CA CYS A 46 -3.32 -11.42 -4.32
C CYS A 46 -2.66 -10.09 -4.72
N ASN A 47 -3.50 -9.11 -5.05
CA ASN A 47 -3.13 -7.71 -5.12
C ASN A 47 -4.08 -6.87 -4.24
N ILE A 48 -3.53 -5.87 -3.57
CA ILE A 48 -4.30 -4.95 -2.76
C ILE A 48 -3.91 -3.54 -3.13
N THR A 49 -4.92 -2.71 -3.37
CA THR A 49 -4.73 -1.34 -3.84
C THR A 49 -5.26 -0.37 -2.79
N TYR A 50 -4.39 0.54 -2.36
CA TYR A 50 -4.73 1.62 -1.43
C TYR A 50 -4.83 2.93 -2.19
N ALA A 51 -5.92 3.67 -1.94
CA ALA A 51 -6.09 5.03 -2.42
C ALA A 51 -5.45 6.00 -1.42
N CYS A 52 -4.27 6.49 -1.77
CA CYS A 52 -3.56 7.49 -0.98
C CYS A 52 -3.96 8.88 -1.44
N ASP A 53 -4.33 9.75 -0.51
CA ASP A 53 -4.69 11.15 -0.80
C ASP A 53 -3.45 11.97 -1.24
N GLY A 54 -2.25 11.40 -1.05
CA GLY A 54 -0.98 12.03 -1.40
C GLY A 54 -0.58 13.10 -0.39
N ARG A 55 0.56 13.75 -0.63
CA ARG A 55 0.95 14.92 0.16
C ARG A 55 0.48 16.17 -0.56
N ALA A 56 -0.56 16.83 -0.05
CA ALA A 56 -0.89 18.19 -0.48
C ALA A 56 0.23 19.11 0.03
N LEU A 57 0.88 19.82 -0.90
CA LEU A 57 1.76 20.94 -0.57
C LEU A 57 0.94 22.15 -0.16
#